data_AF-A0A3M0G7K1-F1
#
_entry.id   AF-A0A3M0G7K1-F1
#
_cell.length_a   1.000
_cell.length_b   1.000
_cell.length_c   1.000
_cell.angle_alpha   90.00
_cell.angle_beta   90.00
_cell.angle_gamma   90.00
#
_symmetry.space_group_name_H-M   'P 1'
#
loop_
_entity.id
_entity.type
_entity.pdbx_description
1 polymer ?
#
loop_
_entity_poly.entity_id
_entity_poly.type
_entity_poly.pdbx_seq_one_letter_code
_entity_poly.pdbx_strand_id
1 'polypeptide(L)'
;MLFLEDNQQPLHYAVRLLMILKRIKIIIVFLIPFLFSGCSFLTEFYIQNFTNEPKIIQVKFNEKRFIMDTLDYTSRIVQPKKFWKIKNDSLQQIVGIEKESQLVEYVIKPNSTTRVVRSINYMWKTYFIDYIIIDSVKYTVDKIVEDSEKIKTHYVYKME
;
A
#
# COMPACT_ATOMS: atom_id res chain seq x y z
N MET A 1 -20.19 3.06 79.62
CA MET A 1 -18.99 3.45 78.88
C MET A 1 -19.13 2.86 77.49
N LEU A 2 -19.41 3.71 76.50
CA LEU A 2 -19.74 3.35 75.12
C LEU A 2 -18.47 2.96 74.36
N PHE A 3 -18.43 1.75 73.80
CA PHE A 3 -17.52 1.41 72.70
C PHE A 3 -18.37 1.20 71.44
N LEU A 4 -18.52 2.28 70.66
CA LEU A 4 -18.97 2.22 69.27
C LEU A 4 -17.73 1.98 68.42
N GLU A 5 -17.32 0.71 68.31
CA GLU A 5 -16.21 0.30 67.47
C GLU A 5 -16.67 0.25 66.00
N ASP A 6 -16.30 1.32 65.30
CA ASP A 6 -15.75 1.35 63.96
C ASP A 6 -16.44 0.53 62.85
N ASN A 7 -17.51 1.10 62.28
CA ASN A 7 -18.20 0.58 61.10
C ASN A 7 -17.72 1.27 59.79
N GLN A 8 -16.53 1.89 59.77
CA GLN A 8 -16.03 2.67 58.62
C GLN A 8 -15.23 1.86 57.58
N GLN A 9 -14.80 0.64 57.91
CA GLN A 9 -14.01 -0.20 56.98
C GLN A 9 -14.67 -0.44 55.61
N PRO A 10 -15.94 -0.90 55.48
CA PRO A 10 -16.51 -1.25 54.18
C PRO A 10 -16.68 -0.05 53.24
N LEU A 11 -16.94 1.14 53.81
CA LEU A 11 -17.09 2.38 53.04
C LEU A 11 -15.75 2.84 52.45
N HIS A 12 -14.66 2.70 53.20
CA HIS A 12 -13.32 3.06 52.73
C HIS A 12 -12.84 2.15 51.59
N TYR A 13 -13.15 0.84 51.65
CA TYR A 13 -12.86 -0.09 50.56
C TYR A 13 -13.67 0.22 49.29
N ALA A 14 -14.97 0.50 49.41
CA ALA A 14 -15.83 0.84 48.28
C ALA A 14 -15.35 2.12 47.55
N VAL A 15 -14.95 3.15 48.30
CA VAL A 15 -14.43 4.41 47.73
C VAL A 15 -13.08 4.20 47.04
N ARG A 16 -12.16 3.41 47.62
CA ARG A 16 -10.89 3.03 46.97
C ARG A 16 -11.13 2.24 45.69
N LEU A 17 -12.04 1.27 45.71
CA LEU A 17 -12.38 0.46 44.54
C LEU A 17 -12.95 1.32 43.41
N LEU A 18 -13.84 2.26 43.74
CA LEU A 18 -14.44 3.18 42.77
C LEU A 18 -13.41 4.13 42.16
N MET A 19 -12.44 4.59 42.96
CA MET A 19 -11.30 5.38 42.46
C MET A 19 -10.38 4.57 41.55
N ILE A 20 -10.12 3.29 41.86
CA ILE A 20 -9.32 2.38 41.01
C ILE A 20 -10.04 2.12 39.67
N LEU A 21 -11.34 1.82 39.69
CA LEU A 21 -12.14 1.57 38.48
C LEU A 21 -12.22 2.82 37.58
N LYS A 22 -12.31 4.02 38.16
CA LYS A 22 -12.22 5.29 37.39
C LYS A 22 -10.87 5.46 36.71
N ARG A 23 -9.77 5.14 37.40
CA ARG A 23 -8.41 5.22 36.82
C ARG A 23 -8.20 4.20 35.69
N ILE A 24 -8.69 2.97 35.86
CA ILE A 24 -8.63 1.93 34.82
C ILE A 24 -9.42 2.35 33.57
N LYS A 25 -10.62 2.92 33.75
CA LYS A 25 -11.40 3.45 32.61
C LYS A 25 -10.66 4.52 31.83
N ILE A 26 -9.99 5.46 32.52
CA ILE A 26 -9.20 6.50 31.86
C ILE A 26 -8.06 5.86 31.05
N ILE A 27 -7.32 4.91 31.64
CA ILE A 27 -6.23 4.20 30.96
C ILE A 27 -6.72 3.46 29.71
N ILE A 28 -7.87 2.78 29.77
CA ILE A 28 -8.46 2.06 28.62
C ILE A 28 -8.85 3.03 27.51
N VAL A 29 -9.46 4.17 27.84
CA VAL A 29 -9.83 5.21 26.86
C VAL A 29 -8.59 5.76 26.14
N PHE A 30 -7.46 5.88 26.84
CA PHE A 30 -6.19 6.30 26.24
C PHE A 30 -5.50 5.18 25.44
N LEU A 31 -5.64 3.90 25.81
CA LEU A 31 -5.00 2.77 25.12
C LEU A 31 -5.72 2.34 23.84
N ILE A 32 -7.05 2.45 23.78
CA ILE A 32 -7.85 2.02 22.62
C ILE A 32 -7.39 2.68 21.30
N PRO A 33 -7.15 4.01 21.22
CA PRO A 33 -6.68 4.64 19.99
C PRO A 33 -5.33 4.12 19.48
N PHE A 34 -4.42 3.75 20.39
CA PHE A 34 -3.12 3.15 20.02
C PHE A 34 -3.26 1.74 19.45
N LEU A 35 -4.32 1.02 19.79
CA LEU A 35 -4.60 -0.29 19.20
C LEU A 35 -5.11 -0.19 17.76
N PHE A 36 -5.67 0.96 17.36
CA PHE A 36 -6.25 1.17 16.02
C PHE A 36 -5.40 2.08 15.11
N SER A 37 -4.26 2.61 15.56
CA SER A 37 -3.42 3.53 14.78
C SER A 37 -2.55 2.85 13.70
N GLY A 38 -2.60 1.52 13.59
CA GLY A 38 -1.65 0.73 12.79
C GLY A 38 -2.20 0.06 11.53
N CYS A 39 -3.33 0.48 10.97
CA CYS A 39 -3.88 -0.17 9.77
C CYS A 39 -3.02 0.12 8.53
N SER A 40 -2.04 -0.73 8.27
CA SER A 40 -1.33 -0.78 6.99
C SER A 40 -2.20 -1.46 5.95
N PHE A 41 -2.37 -0.84 4.79
CA PHE A 41 -3.05 -1.44 3.65
C PHE A 41 -2.14 -1.47 2.44
N LEU A 42 -2.39 -2.46 1.60
CA LEU A 42 -1.59 -2.69 0.42
C LEU A 42 -2.13 -1.87 -0.76
N THR A 43 -1.18 -1.37 -1.54
CA THR A 43 -1.39 -0.52 -2.70
C THR A 43 -0.52 -1.02 -3.84
N GLU A 44 -1.07 -1.05 -5.04
CA GLU A 44 -0.30 -1.42 -6.24
C GLU A 44 -0.61 -0.46 -7.36
N PHE A 45 0.35 -0.36 -8.26
CA PHE A 45 0.23 0.38 -9.50
C PHE A 45 0.35 -0.59 -10.67
N TYR A 46 -0.61 -0.49 -11.59
CA TYR A 46 -0.72 -1.32 -12.77
C TYR A 46 -0.65 -0.46 -14.02
N ILE A 47 -0.06 -1.03 -15.05
CA ILE A 47 -0.14 -0.51 -16.42
C ILE A 47 -0.91 -1.54 -17.26
N GLN A 48 -1.88 -1.05 -18.03
CA GLN A 48 -2.63 -1.84 -19.00
C GLN A 48 -2.29 -1.36 -20.40
N ASN A 49 -1.83 -2.27 -21.25
CA ASN A 49 -1.56 -1.99 -22.65
C ASN A 49 -2.75 -2.47 -23.49
N PHE A 50 -3.61 -1.55 -23.93
CA PHE A 50 -4.76 -1.87 -24.79
C PHE A 50 -4.39 -1.97 -26.27
N THR A 51 -3.15 -1.63 -26.61
CA THR A 51 -2.67 -1.67 -27.99
C THR A 51 -2.35 -3.10 -28.42
N ASN A 52 -2.31 -3.31 -29.74
CA ASN A 52 -1.87 -4.57 -30.35
C ASN A 52 -0.35 -4.68 -30.45
N GLU A 53 0.40 -3.68 -29.96
CA GLU A 53 1.85 -3.62 -30.04
C GLU A 53 2.50 -3.60 -28.65
N PRO A 54 3.72 -4.12 -28.50
CA PRO A 54 4.46 -3.96 -27.27
C PRO A 54 4.83 -2.48 -27.06
N LYS A 55 4.76 -2.01 -25.82
CA LYS A 55 5.13 -0.65 -25.42
C LYS A 55 6.34 -0.69 -24.50
N ILE A 56 7.28 0.21 -24.73
CA ILE A 56 8.45 0.36 -23.85
C ILE A 56 8.11 1.38 -22.78
N ILE A 57 8.33 1.00 -21.53
CA ILE A 57 8.31 1.94 -20.41
C ILE A 57 9.67 1.96 -19.73
N GLN A 58 10.03 3.08 -19.14
CA GLN A 58 11.18 3.18 -18.27
C GLN A 58 10.73 3.72 -16.91
N VAL A 59 11.10 3.04 -15.84
CA VAL A 59 10.75 3.43 -14.48
C VAL A 59 12.02 3.88 -13.79
N LYS A 60 12.04 5.15 -13.35
CA LYS A 60 13.10 5.67 -12.50
C LYS A 60 12.72 5.43 -11.05
N PHE A 61 13.57 4.73 -10.32
CA PHE A 61 13.43 4.53 -8.89
C PHE A 61 14.26 5.57 -8.11
N ASN A 62 13.77 6.01 -6.96
CA ASN A 62 14.49 6.96 -6.10
C ASN A 62 15.73 6.32 -5.44
N GLU A 63 15.68 5.01 -5.19
CA GLU A 63 16.76 4.27 -4.54
C GLU A 63 16.95 2.89 -5.16
N LYS A 64 18.21 2.41 -5.16
CA LYS A 64 18.57 1.12 -5.75
C LYS A 64 17.83 -0.06 -5.12
N ARG A 65 17.54 0.00 -3.82
CA ARG A 65 16.81 -1.07 -3.11
C ARG A 65 15.35 -1.26 -3.56
N PHE A 66 14.79 -0.30 -4.30
CA PHE A 66 13.42 -0.38 -4.81
C PHE A 66 13.34 -0.87 -6.25
N ILE A 67 14.49 -1.06 -6.90
CA ILE A 67 14.54 -1.61 -8.26
C ILE A 67 13.90 -3.00 -8.27
N MET A 68 13.04 -3.22 -9.25
CA MET A 68 12.41 -4.51 -9.49
C MET A 68 13.03 -5.16 -10.72
N ASP A 69 13.76 -6.26 -10.55
CA ASP A 69 14.39 -6.97 -11.67
C ASP A 69 13.34 -7.55 -12.63
N THR A 70 12.16 -7.89 -12.11
CA THR A 70 11.05 -8.41 -12.89
C THR A 70 9.72 -7.78 -12.52
N LEU A 71 8.82 -7.67 -13.50
CA LEU A 71 7.44 -7.27 -13.32
C LEU A 71 6.50 -8.43 -13.67
N ASP A 72 5.54 -8.70 -12.79
CA ASP A 72 4.52 -9.70 -13.06
C ASP A 72 3.45 -9.15 -14.01
N TYR A 73 3.03 -9.97 -14.98
CA TYR A 73 1.98 -9.61 -15.91
C TYR A 73 1.08 -10.79 -16.28
N THR A 74 -0.07 -10.47 -16.87
CA THR A 74 -0.97 -11.43 -17.51
C THR A 74 -1.33 -10.92 -18.90
N SER A 75 -1.42 -11.84 -19.87
CA SER A 75 -1.73 -11.60 -21.28
C SER A 75 -3.20 -11.27 -21.56
N ARG A 76 -3.86 -10.59 -20.59
CA ARG A 76 -5.25 -10.12 -20.69
C ARG A 76 -5.40 -8.79 -19.96
N ILE A 77 -6.35 -7.98 -20.38
CA ILE A 77 -6.80 -6.81 -19.63
C ILE A 77 -7.66 -7.26 -18.45
N VAL A 78 -7.17 -7.07 -17.22
CA VAL A 78 -7.86 -7.48 -16.00
C VAL A 78 -7.80 -6.38 -14.95
N GLN A 79 -8.87 -6.25 -14.16
CA GLN A 79 -8.88 -5.36 -13.00
C GLN A 79 -7.99 -5.89 -11.87
N PRO A 80 -7.49 -5.02 -10.96
CA PRO A 80 -6.64 -5.42 -9.84
C PRO A 80 -7.17 -6.61 -9.03
N LYS A 81 -8.46 -6.59 -8.67
CA LYS A 81 -9.09 -7.69 -7.91
C LYS A 81 -9.03 -9.05 -8.64
N LYS A 82 -9.09 -9.05 -9.98
CA LYS A 82 -8.97 -10.26 -10.79
C LYS A 82 -7.51 -10.67 -10.92
N PHE A 83 -6.60 -9.71 -11.13
CA PHE A 83 -5.16 -9.94 -11.18
C PHE A 83 -4.66 -10.67 -9.93
N TRP A 84 -5.13 -10.24 -8.75
CA TRP A 84 -4.84 -10.86 -7.45
C TRP A 84 -5.25 -12.32 -7.30
N LYS A 85 -6.28 -12.72 -8.02
CA LYS A 85 -6.81 -14.09 -7.96
C LYS A 85 -6.09 -15.02 -8.92
N ILE A 86 -5.26 -14.49 -9.81
CA ILE A 86 -4.39 -15.30 -10.66
C ILE A 86 -3.35 -15.91 -9.74
N LYS A 87 -3.19 -17.24 -9.79
CA LYS A 87 -2.13 -17.93 -9.05
C LYS A 87 -0.78 -17.38 -9.51
N ASN A 88 0.14 -17.16 -8.59
CA ASN A 88 1.46 -16.61 -8.93
C ASN A 88 2.15 -17.41 -10.04
N ASP A 89 2.04 -18.75 -10.03
CA ASP A 89 2.64 -19.63 -11.05
C ASP A 89 2.05 -19.44 -12.46
N SER A 90 0.91 -18.75 -12.57
CA SER A 90 0.25 -18.41 -13.84
C SER A 90 0.57 -16.98 -14.31
N LEU A 91 1.22 -16.17 -13.47
CA LEU A 91 1.73 -14.86 -13.87
C LEU A 91 3.04 -15.08 -14.64
N GLN A 92 3.18 -14.33 -15.73
CA GLN A 92 4.40 -14.29 -16.49
C GLN A 92 5.25 -13.11 -16.00
N GLN A 93 6.56 -13.13 -16.29
CA GLN A 93 7.48 -12.09 -15.86
C GLN A 93 8.08 -11.34 -17.06
N ILE A 94 8.16 -10.01 -16.92
CA ILE A 94 8.92 -9.13 -17.80
C ILE A 94 10.22 -8.83 -17.08
N VAL A 95 11.34 -9.16 -17.70
CA VAL A 95 12.67 -8.83 -17.18
C VAL A 95 12.97 -7.37 -17.47
N GLY A 96 13.40 -6.65 -16.44
CA GLY A 96 13.87 -5.27 -16.54
C GLY A 96 15.31 -5.21 -17.03
N ILE A 97 15.62 -4.21 -17.84
CA ILE A 97 16.98 -3.91 -18.28
C ILE A 97 17.36 -2.56 -17.69
N GLU A 98 18.28 -2.56 -16.72
CA GLU A 98 18.83 -1.30 -16.19
C GLU A 98 19.63 -0.60 -17.29
N LYS A 99 19.25 0.65 -17.61
CA LYS A 99 19.93 1.48 -18.61
C LYS A 99 20.97 2.39 -17.98
N GLU A 100 20.55 3.03 -16.89
CA GLU A 100 21.33 3.97 -16.11
C GLU A 100 20.98 3.76 -14.63
N SER A 101 21.79 4.30 -13.71
CA SER A 101 21.59 4.17 -12.26
C SER A 101 20.11 4.30 -11.88
N GLN A 102 19.47 3.21 -11.49
CA GLN A 102 18.07 3.15 -11.03
C GLN A 102 16.99 3.44 -12.11
N LEU A 103 17.35 3.52 -13.39
CA LEU A 103 16.41 3.62 -14.50
C LEU A 103 16.30 2.27 -15.19
N VAL A 104 15.14 1.63 -15.06
CA VAL A 104 14.92 0.28 -15.59
C VAL A 104 13.88 0.31 -16.69
N GLU A 105 14.24 -0.28 -17.83
CA GLU A 105 13.38 -0.42 -18.99
C GLU A 105 12.63 -1.75 -18.96
N TYR A 106 11.34 -1.71 -19.26
CA TYR A 106 10.48 -2.90 -19.37
C TYR A 106 9.69 -2.87 -20.68
N VAL A 107 9.55 -4.04 -21.32
CA VAL A 107 8.74 -4.21 -22.52
C VAL A 107 7.36 -4.75 -22.14
N ILE A 108 6.38 -3.86 -22.08
CA ILE A 108 4.99 -4.19 -21.74
C ILE A 108 4.31 -4.85 -22.94
N LYS A 109 3.82 -6.07 -22.75
CA LYS A 109 3.20 -6.86 -23.82
C LYS A 109 1.87 -6.26 -24.29
N PRO A 110 1.49 -6.44 -25.56
CA PRO A 110 0.19 -6.01 -26.06
C PRO A 110 -0.95 -6.71 -25.32
N ASN A 111 -2.11 -6.05 -25.26
CA ASN A 111 -3.34 -6.59 -24.66
C ASN A 111 -3.15 -7.20 -23.26
N SER A 112 -2.29 -6.57 -22.43
CA SER A 112 -1.84 -7.14 -21.15
C SER A 112 -2.03 -6.21 -19.96
N THR A 113 -2.04 -6.78 -18.77
CA THR A 113 -1.98 -6.05 -17.49
C THR A 113 -0.68 -6.40 -16.79
N THR A 114 0.11 -5.39 -16.47
CA THR A 114 1.40 -5.53 -15.76
C THR A 114 1.31 -4.84 -14.41
N ARG A 115 1.75 -5.50 -13.35
CA ARG A 115 1.96 -4.88 -12.04
C ARG A 115 3.35 -4.27 -12.01
N VAL A 116 3.40 -2.93 -11.96
CA VAL A 116 4.66 -2.18 -11.94
C VAL A 116 5.27 -2.19 -10.55
N VAL A 117 4.45 -2.03 -9.51
CA VAL A 117 4.94 -1.96 -8.14
C VAL A 117 3.86 -2.34 -7.15
N ARG A 118 4.29 -2.96 -6.05
CA ARG A 118 3.50 -3.30 -4.87
C ARG A 118 4.13 -2.66 -3.64
N SER A 119 3.36 -1.88 -2.90
CA SER A 119 3.81 -1.25 -1.66
C SER A 119 2.70 -1.18 -0.62
N ILE A 120 3.03 -0.77 0.59
CA ILE A 120 2.05 -0.39 1.61
C ILE A 120 1.78 1.11 1.53
N ASN A 121 0.59 1.54 1.96
CA ASN A 121 0.24 2.94 2.22
C ASN A 121 0.66 3.94 1.13
N TYR A 122 0.57 3.54 -0.15
CA TYR A 122 0.99 4.34 -1.31
C TYR A 122 2.46 4.75 -1.34
N MET A 123 3.34 4.07 -0.59
CA MET A 123 4.78 4.37 -0.56
C MET A 123 5.41 4.40 -1.95
N TRP A 124 4.87 3.64 -2.91
CA TRP A 124 5.39 3.66 -4.27
C TRP A 124 5.33 5.04 -4.92
N LYS A 125 4.36 5.88 -4.54
CA LYS A 125 4.20 7.23 -5.09
C LYS A 125 5.24 8.21 -4.57
N THR A 126 5.57 8.10 -3.29
CA THR A 126 6.37 9.10 -2.59
C THR A 126 7.82 8.68 -2.43
N TYR A 127 8.08 7.37 -2.38
CA TYR A 127 9.39 6.83 -2.02
C TYR A 127 9.99 5.93 -3.08
N PHE A 128 9.21 5.14 -3.83
CA PHE A 128 9.83 4.13 -4.70
C PHE A 128 10.09 4.67 -6.10
N ILE A 129 9.08 5.26 -6.73
CA ILE A 129 9.14 5.76 -8.09
C ILE A 129 9.38 7.27 -8.06
N ASP A 130 10.33 7.74 -8.87
CA ASP A 130 10.58 9.16 -9.15
C ASP A 130 9.70 9.61 -10.33
N TYR A 131 9.88 8.96 -11.48
CA TYR A 131 9.12 9.22 -12.69
C TYR A 131 9.05 7.98 -13.59
N ILE A 132 8.14 8.03 -14.56
CA ILE A 132 7.99 6.98 -15.58
C ILE A 132 8.08 7.63 -16.96
N ILE A 133 8.81 7.01 -17.89
CA ILE A 133 8.83 7.40 -19.30
C ILE A 133 8.00 6.38 -20.06
N ILE A 134 7.02 6.87 -20.84
CA ILE A 134 6.15 6.05 -21.70
C ILE A 134 6.15 6.73 -23.06
N ASP A 135 6.47 5.98 -24.12
CA ASP A 135 6.55 6.50 -25.50
C ASP A 135 7.39 7.78 -25.61
N SER A 136 8.56 7.77 -24.97
CA SER A 136 9.51 8.91 -24.89
C SER A 136 9.00 10.16 -24.16
N VAL A 137 7.80 10.13 -23.58
CA VAL A 137 7.25 11.21 -22.73
C VAL A 137 7.52 10.90 -21.27
N LYS A 138 8.11 11.85 -20.55
CA LYS A 138 8.37 11.74 -19.11
C LYS A 138 7.14 12.19 -18.31
N TYR A 139 6.64 11.30 -17.46
CA TYR A 139 5.54 11.54 -16.54
C TYR A 139 6.05 11.55 -15.10
N THR A 140 5.72 12.59 -14.34
CA THR A 140 5.88 12.58 -12.89
C THR A 140 4.87 11.61 -12.27
N VAL A 141 5.14 11.13 -11.04
CA VAL A 141 4.19 10.28 -10.33
C VAL A 141 2.82 10.95 -10.19
N ASP A 142 2.78 12.24 -9.85
CA ASP A 142 1.50 12.96 -9.69
C ASP A 142 0.70 12.97 -10.99
N LYS A 143 1.37 13.15 -12.13
CA LYS A 143 0.72 13.10 -13.43
C LYS A 143 0.20 11.70 -13.77
N ILE A 144 1.01 10.66 -13.53
CA ILE A 144 0.56 9.26 -13.68
C ILE A 144 -0.66 8.98 -12.80
N VAL A 145 -0.67 9.49 -11.56
CA VAL A 145 -1.77 9.29 -10.61
C VAL A 145 -3.04 10.00 -11.06
N GLU A 146 -2.92 11.22 -11.60
CA GLU A 146 -4.02 11.99 -12.18
C GLU A 146 -4.63 11.27 -13.40
N ASP A 147 -3.79 10.76 -14.29
CA ASP A 147 -4.20 10.10 -15.53
C ASP A 147 -4.61 8.62 -15.32
N SER A 148 -4.47 8.10 -14.10
CA SER A 148 -4.81 6.71 -13.75
C SER A 148 -6.22 6.57 -13.20
N GLU A 149 -6.86 5.44 -13.53
CA GLU A 149 -8.09 5.02 -12.86
C GLU A 149 -7.77 4.49 -11.45
N LYS A 150 -8.37 5.10 -10.42
CA LYS A 150 -8.26 4.62 -9.03
C LYS A 150 -9.32 3.55 -8.74
N ILE A 151 -8.88 2.33 -8.45
CA ILE A 151 -9.74 1.21 -8.07
C ILE A 151 -9.43 0.81 -6.63
N LYS A 152 -10.27 1.27 -5.69
CA LYS A 152 -10.02 1.16 -4.24
C LYS A 152 -8.67 1.79 -3.85
N THR A 153 -7.69 0.97 -3.49
CA THR A 153 -6.34 1.36 -3.07
C THR A 153 -5.29 1.18 -4.16
N HIS A 154 -5.71 0.77 -5.36
CA HIS A 154 -4.83 0.52 -6.51
C HIS A 154 -5.04 1.57 -7.60
N TYR A 155 -4.02 1.74 -8.42
CA TYR A 155 -4.03 2.65 -9.57
C TYR A 155 -3.77 1.87 -10.85
N VAL A 156 -4.51 2.22 -11.91
CA VAL A 156 -4.40 1.58 -13.21
C VAL A 156 -4.23 2.65 -14.28
N TYR A 157 -3.03 2.72 -14.85
CA TYR A 157 -2.77 3.56 -16.02
C TYR A 157 -3.06 2.76 -17.29
N LYS A 158 -3.75 3.38 -18.25
CA LYS A 158 -4.15 2.74 -19.51
C LYS A 158 -3.38 3.37 -20.66
N MET A 159 -2.65 2.54 -21.40
CA MET A 159 -1.99 2.93 -22.65
C MET A 159 -2.90 2.55 -23.81
N GLU A 160 -3.19 3.54 -24.66
CA GLU A 160 -4.01 3.45 -25.86
C GLU A 160 -3.17 3.60 -27.14
#